data_AF-A0A061D688-F1
#
_entry.id   AF-A0A061D688-F1
#
_cell.length_a   1.000
_cell.length_b   1.000
_cell.length_c   1.000
_cell.angle_alpha   90.00
_cell.angle_beta   90.00
_cell.angle_gamma   90.00
#
_symmetry.space_group_name_H-M   'P 1'
#
loop_
_entity.id
_entity.type
_entity.pdbx_description
1 polymer ?
#
loop_
_entity_poly.entity_id
_entity_poly.type
_entity_poly.pdbx_seq_one_letter_code
_entity_poly.pdbx_strand_id
1 'polypeptide(L)'
;MGDCKERCFSSVTDTVNCLFSSCIPTVEREEAPSSYTGLHDTAYRKEELKQLVGIFASRAQRYLACTRVDIAKGEFKKARYKMDCRLRTLRVESDEAPVEISLSKVKAVYGYEDLQLLDSYESFLNQEIIQNLGSEERDRLSVIVYTTESGADAQLVLMEHEIETSDAFITVLRILQMHAQGKQ
;
A
#
# COMPACT_ATOMS: atom_id res chain seq x y z
N MET A 1 5.92 2.52 33.75
CA MET A 1 5.86 1.66 32.54
C MET A 1 4.66 2.13 31.73
N GLY A 2 4.85 3.18 30.94
CA GLY A 2 3.80 3.90 30.20
C GLY A 2 4.44 4.74 29.10
N ASP A 3 3.71 4.94 28.01
CA ASP A 3 3.99 5.89 26.91
C ASP A 3 5.01 5.57 25.82
N CYS A 4 4.90 4.37 25.23
CA CYS A 4 5.31 4.18 23.82
C CYS A 4 4.15 4.29 22.82
N LYS A 5 2.89 4.25 23.27
CA LYS A 5 1.73 4.27 22.36
C LYS A 5 1.39 5.68 21.87
N GLU A 6 1.42 6.69 22.74
CA GLU A 6 1.01 8.06 22.36
C GLU A 6 1.95 8.72 21.34
N ARG A 7 3.27 8.49 21.43
CA ARG A 7 4.26 9.07 20.49
C ARG A 7 4.12 8.56 19.04
N CYS A 8 3.64 7.33 18.84
CA CYS A 8 3.49 6.77 17.51
C CYS A 8 2.24 7.30 16.80
N PHE A 9 1.15 7.55 17.53
CA PHE A 9 -0.08 8.10 16.95
C PHE A 9 0.10 9.54 16.51
N SER A 10 0.76 10.38 17.33
CA SER A 10 1.09 11.76 16.91
C SER A 10 1.96 11.75 15.65
N SER A 11 2.99 10.89 15.62
CA SER A 11 3.90 10.77 14.47
C SER A 11 3.21 10.35 13.17
N VAL A 12 2.19 9.48 13.21
CA VAL A 12 1.46 9.09 11.99
C VAL A 12 0.55 10.19 11.51
N THR A 13 -0.21 10.81 12.42
CA THR A 13 -1.09 11.93 12.06
C THR A 13 -0.28 13.07 11.45
N ASP A 14 0.89 13.38 12.02
CA ASP A 14 1.81 14.39 11.48
C ASP A 14 2.34 13.98 10.10
N THR A 15 2.72 12.71 9.93
CA THR A 15 3.20 12.19 8.64
C THR A 15 2.12 12.26 7.57
N VAL A 16 0.88 11.85 7.89
CA VAL A 16 -0.26 11.94 6.98
C VAL A 16 -0.57 13.39 6.64
N ASN A 17 -0.59 14.30 7.63
CA ASN A 17 -0.75 15.72 7.37
C ASN A 17 0.34 16.26 6.41
N CYS A 18 1.61 15.87 6.62
CA CYS A 18 2.71 16.25 5.74
C CYS A 18 2.58 15.67 4.31
N LEU A 19 2.07 14.44 4.15
CA LEU A 19 1.85 13.83 2.83
C LEU A 19 0.84 14.63 2.01
N PHE A 20 -0.23 15.09 2.64
CA PHE A 20 -1.30 15.81 1.95
C PHE A 20 -1.11 17.35 1.96
N SER A 21 -0.23 17.92 2.80
CA SER A 21 0.07 19.36 2.79
C SER A 21 0.90 19.81 1.58
N SER A 22 1.75 18.92 1.02
CA SER A 22 2.60 19.23 -0.14
C SER A 22 1.86 19.28 -1.49
N CYS A 23 0.56 18.98 -1.53
CA CYS A 23 -0.26 18.95 -2.75
C CYS A 23 -1.06 20.25 -2.98
N ILE A 24 -0.55 21.40 -2.55
CA ILE A 24 -1.17 22.71 -2.84
C ILE A 24 -0.42 23.32 -4.03
N PRO A 25 -1.03 23.42 -5.24
CA PRO A 25 -0.54 24.38 -6.20
C PRO A 25 -0.74 25.77 -5.59
N THR A 26 0.34 26.51 -5.43
CA THR A 26 0.29 27.94 -5.10
C THR A 26 -0.48 28.60 -6.23
N VAL A 27 -1.77 28.87 -6.00
CA VAL A 27 -2.59 29.65 -6.94
C VAL A 27 -2.05 31.08 -6.86
N GLU A 28 -1.17 31.43 -7.80
CA GLU A 28 -0.90 32.84 -8.09
C GLU A 28 -2.24 33.46 -8.49
N ARG A 29 -2.70 34.39 -7.66
CA ARG A 29 -3.93 35.15 -7.86
C ARG A 29 -3.76 36.02 -9.10
N GLU A 30 -4.38 35.63 -10.21
CA GLU A 30 -4.93 36.58 -11.17
C GLU A 30 -6.35 36.15 -11.56
N GLU A 31 -7.17 37.15 -11.86
CA GLU A 31 -8.62 37.24 -11.65
C GLU A 31 -9.49 36.35 -12.56
N ALA A 32 -10.56 35.78 -11.97
CA ALA A 32 -11.89 35.25 -12.42
C ALA A 32 -12.23 35.06 -13.95
N PRO A 33 -13.25 34.22 -14.36
CA PRO A 33 -14.38 33.68 -13.57
C PRO A 33 -14.79 32.19 -13.81
N SER A 34 -15.63 31.71 -12.88
CA SER A 34 -16.63 30.62 -12.97
C SER A 34 -16.22 29.18 -13.40
N SER A 35 -15.87 28.35 -12.42
CA SER A 35 -16.55 27.05 -12.23
C SER A 35 -16.54 26.67 -10.73
N TYR A 36 -17.64 26.96 -10.04
CA TYR A 36 -17.74 26.80 -8.57
C TYR A 36 -18.00 25.36 -8.12
N THR A 37 -17.82 24.36 -8.99
CA THR A 37 -18.06 22.94 -8.68
C THR A 37 -16.79 22.08 -8.61
N GLY A 38 -15.66 22.53 -9.16
CA GLY A 38 -14.42 21.72 -9.22
C GLY A 38 -13.53 21.76 -7.96
N LEU A 39 -13.55 22.87 -7.21
CA LEU A 39 -12.68 23.04 -6.03
C LEU A 39 -13.23 22.34 -4.77
N HIS A 40 -14.55 22.19 -4.67
CA HIS A 40 -15.18 21.55 -3.51
C HIS A 40 -15.01 20.02 -3.56
N ASP A 41 -15.08 19.43 -4.76
CA ASP A 41 -14.92 17.99 -4.98
C ASP A 41 -13.46 17.54 -4.75
N THR A 42 -12.48 18.36 -5.18
CA THR A 42 -11.05 18.05 -4.97
C THR A 42 -10.63 18.12 -3.50
N ALA A 43 -11.13 19.09 -2.74
CA ALA A 43 -10.86 19.18 -1.29
C ALA A 43 -11.52 18.03 -0.51
N TYR A 44 -12.74 17.66 -0.88
CA TYR A 44 -13.47 16.56 -0.25
C TYR A 44 -12.79 15.21 -0.51
N ARG A 45 -12.46 14.89 -1.77
CA ARG A 45 -11.72 13.66 -2.12
C ARG A 45 -10.36 13.57 -1.45
N LYS A 46 -9.67 14.71 -1.30
CA LYS A 46 -8.39 14.78 -0.59
C LYS A 46 -8.54 14.41 0.89
N GLU A 47 -9.61 14.88 1.54
CA GLU A 47 -9.87 14.54 2.93
C GLU A 47 -10.28 13.07 3.09
N GLU A 48 -11.07 12.51 2.16
CA GLU A 48 -11.41 11.07 2.16
C GLU A 48 -10.15 10.20 2.03
N LEU A 49 -9.25 10.52 1.10
CA LEU A 49 -7.98 9.82 0.95
C LEU A 49 -7.10 9.95 2.19
N LYS A 50 -7.07 11.14 2.79
CA LYS A 50 -6.33 11.38 4.04
C LYS A 50 -6.86 10.53 5.18
N GLN A 51 -8.18 10.42 5.33
CA GLN A 51 -8.80 9.55 6.32
C GLN A 51 -8.50 8.08 6.04
N LEU A 52 -8.62 7.63 4.79
CA LEU A 52 -8.32 6.26 4.37
C LEU A 52 -6.86 5.88 4.70
N VAL A 53 -5.90 6.73 4.32
CA VAL A 53 -4.48 6.52 4.65
C VAL A 53 -4.26 6.58 6.16
N GLY A 54 -4.89 7.51 6.87
CA GLY A 54 -4.77 7.65 8.33
C GLY A 54 -5.28 6.43 9.09
N ILE A 55 -6.48 5.93 8.74
CA ILE A 55 -7.07 4.73 9.34
C ILE A 55 -6.19 3.52 9.05
N PHE A 56 -5.81 3.31 7.78
CA PHE A 56 -4.95 2.19 7.41
C PHE A 56 -3.61 2.26 8.14
N ALA A 57 -2.92 3.40 8.11
CA ALA A 57 -1.64 3.59 8.77
C ALA A 57 -1.72 3.28 10.27
N SER A 58 -2.75 3.77 10.95
CA SER A 58 -2.95 3.52 12.38
C SER A 58 -3.11 2.03 12.72
N ARG A 59 -3.76 1.27 11.83
CA ARG A 59 -3.96 -0.18 11.97
C ARG A 59 -2.68 -0.94 11.62
N ALA A 60 -2.06 -0.59 10.49
CA ALA A 60 -0.85 -1.19 9.97
C ALA A 60 0.36 -1.00 10.90
N GLN A 61 0.30 -0.14 11.92
CA GLN A 61 1.32 -0.08 12.96
C GLN A 61 1.29 -1.26 13.95
N ARG A 62 0.15 -1.97 14.08
CA ARG A 62 -0.06 -3.00 15.11
C ARG A 62 0.16 -4.43 14.65
N TYR A 63 0.76 -4.60 13.47
CA TYR A 63 0.75 -5.82 12.67
C TYR A 63 -0.65 -6.26 12.28
N LEU A 64 -0.88 -6.39 10.98
CA LEU A 64 -2.11 -6.93 10.42
C LEU A 64 -1.86 -8.34 9.91
N ALA A 65 -2.82 -9.24 10.14
CA ALA A 65 -2.72 -10.61 9.69
C ALA A 65 -2.85 -10.71 8.17
N CYS A 66 -2.00 -11.52 7.55
CA CYS A 66 -2.07 -11.83 6.13
C CYS A 66 -1.56 -13.25 5.86
N THR A 67 -1.67 -13.68 4.61
CA THR A 67 -0.98 -14.87 4.10
C THR A 67 0.04 -14.44 3.06
N ARG A 68 1.27 -14.93 3.17
CA ARG A 68 2.29 -14.80 2.13
C ARG A 68 2.19 -16.01 1.21
N VAL A 69 2.06 -15.76 -0.09
CA VAL A 69 2.01 -16.81 -1.11
C VAL A 69 3.41 -17.02 -1.66
N ASP A 70 3.95 -18.22 -1.47
CA ASP A 70 5.23 -18.65 -2.04
C ASP A 70 4.96 -19.36 -3.36
N ILE A 71 5.05 -18.61 -4.46
CA ILE A 71 4.77 -19.11 -5.81
C ILE A 71 5.74 -20.24 -6.20
N ALA A 72 7.01 -20.15 -5.79
CA ALA A 72 8.02 -21.12 -6.16
C ALA A 72 7.80 -22.48 -5.48
N LYS A 73 7.26 -22.48 -4.26
CA LYS A 73 6.95 -23.71 -3.51
C LYS A 73 5.49 -24.14 -3.63
N GLY A 74 4.61 -23.28 -4.15
CA GLY A 74 3.17 -23.53 -4.14
C GLY A 74 2.60 -23.58 -2.72
N GLU A 75 3.09 -22.72 -1.81
CA GLU A 75 2.71 -22.75 -0.39
C GLU A 75 2.05 -21.44 0.06
N PHE A 76 1.05 -21.57 0.93
CA PHE A 76 0.44 -20.46 1.66
C PHE A 76 1.02 -20.41 3.08
N LYS A 77 1.68 -19.30 3.42
CA LYS A 77 2.36 -19.14 4.71
C LYS A 77 1.67 -18.08 5.53
N LYS A 78 1.32 -18.42 6.77
CA LYS A 78 0.80 -17.43 7.71
C LYS A 78 1.83 -16.33 7.89
N ALA A 79 1.38 -15.10 7.76
CA ALA A 79 2.23 -13.93 7.86
C ALA A 79 1.51 -12.81 8.58
N ARG A 80 2.25 -11.74 8.84
CA ARG A 80 1.71 -10.47 9.28
C ARG A 80 2.57 -9.36 8.75
N TYR A 81 1.98 -8.22 8.44
CA TYR A 81 2.73 -7.06 7.98
C TYR A 81 2.50 -5.85 8.85
N LYS A 82 3.46 -4.93 8.86
CA LYS A 82 3.29 -3.62 9.46
C LYS A 82 3.95 -2.52 8.63
N MET A 83 3.46 -1.31 8.84
CA MET A 83 4.10 -0.09 8.37
C MET A 83 4.87 0.56 9.52
N ASP A 84 6.02 1.16 9.22
CA ASP A 84 6.75 1.99 10.18
C ASP A 84 5.99 3.30 10.47
N CYS A 85 6.37 3.99 11.55
CA CYS A 85 5.69 5.23 11.96
C CYS A 85 5.83 6.39 10.97
N ARG A 86 6.78 6.31 10.03
CA ARG A 86 6.99 7.30 8.98
C ARG A 86 6.36 6.91 7.65
N LEU A 87 5.67 5.77 7.58
CA LEU A 87 5.02 5.25 6.38
C LEU A 87 5.97 5.17 5.18
N ARG A 88 7.21 4.72 5.43
CA ARG A 88 8.29 4.56 4.45
C ARG A 88 8.67 3.11 4.24
N THR A 89 8.39 2.23 5.18
CA THR A 89 8.83 0.84 5.14
C THR A 89 7.68 -0.09 5.48
N LEU A 90 7.41 -1.02 4.57
CA LEU A 90 6.55 -2.17 4.79
C LEU A 90 7.41 -3.33 5.28
N ARG A 91 7.09 -3.90 6.43
CA ARG A 91 7.75 -5.09 6.97
C ARG A 91 6.77 -6.24 7.02
N VAL A 92 7.13 -7.37 6.42
CA VAL A 92 6.34 -8.61 6.44
C VAL A 92 7.11 -9.68 7.21
N GLU A 93 6.45 -10.26 8.19
CA GLU A 93 6.97 -11.35 9.02
C GLU A 93 6.19 -12.62 8.73
N SER A 94 6.92 -13.69 8.46
CA SER A 94 6.41 -15.06 8.36
C SER A 94 7.37 -15.98 9.13
N ASP A 95 7.18 -17.30 9.04
CA ASP A 95 8.12 -18.27 9.61
C ASP A 95 9.51 -18.28 8.92
N GLU A 96 9.66 -17.47 7.86
CA GLU A 96 10.91 -17.23 7.14
C GLU A 96 11.59 -15.93 7.63
N ALA A 97 12.75 -15.60 7.06
CA ALA A 97 13.37 -14.32 7.30
C ALA A 97 12.40 -13.16 6.98
N PRO A 98 12.30 -12.14 7.85
CA PRO A 98 11.42 -11.00 7.62
C PRO A 98 11.84 -10.24 6.36
N VAL A 99 10.86 -9.81 5.58
CA VAL A 99 11.07 -8.99 4.39
C VAL A 99 10.77 -7.55 4.74
N GLU A 100 11.74 -6.66 4.55
CA GLU A 100 11.57 -5.22 4.70
C GLU A 100 11.68 -4.54 3.33
N ILE A 101 10.65 -3.80 2.95
CA ILE A 101 10.54 -3.13 1.66
C ILE A 101 10.43 -1.63 1.92
N SER A 102 11.43 -0.87 1.47
CA SER A 102 11.29 0.59 1.37
C SER A 102 10.30 0.94 0.26
N LEU A 103 9.31 1.77 0.56
CA LEU A 103 8.31 2.20 -0.41
C LEU A 103 8.93 3.00 -1.57
N SER A 104 10.09 3.61 -1.36
CA SER A 104 10.86 4.25 -2.43
C SER A 104 11.39 3.26 -3.47
N LYS A 105 11.48 1.97 -3.12
CA LYS A 105 11.95 0.88 -3.99
C LYS A 105 10.79 0.06 -4.58
N VAL A 106 9.55 0.31 -4.14
CA VAL A 106 8.38 -0.31 -4.75
C VAL A 106 8.22 0.27 -6.16
N LYS A 107 8.15 -0.61 -7.15
CA LYS A 107 7.93 -0.25 -8.56
C LYS A 107 6.45 -0.23 -8.90
N ALA A 108 5.71 -1.21 -8.39
CA ALA A 108 4.28 -1.33 -8.62
C ALA A 108 3.61 -2.18 -7.54
N VAL A 109 2.30 -1.96 -7.39
CA VAL A 109 1.41 -2.76 -6.55
C VAL A 109 0.18 -3.09 -7.37
N TYR A 110 -0.19 -4.36 -7.44
CA TYR A 110 -1.29 -4.87 -8.28
C TYR A 110 -2.26 -5.70 -7.46
N GLY A 111 -3.55 -5.58 -7.75
CA GLY A 111 -4.57 -6.56 -7.37
C GLY A 111 -4.73 -7.63 -8.44
N TYR A 112 -5.51 -8.67 -8.17
CA TYR A 112 -5.73 -9.76 -9.13
C TYR A 112 -6.28 -9.25 -10.48
N GLU A 113 -7.27 -8.36 -10.46
CA GLU A 113 -7.86 -7.80 -11.68
C GLU A 113 -6.84 -7.00 -12.51
N ASP A 114 -5.96 -6.23 -11.87
CA ASP A 114 -4.90 -5.50 -12.56
C ASP A 114 -3.96 -6.46 -13.32
N LEU A 115 -3.63 -7.60 -12.71
CA LEU A 115 -2.73 -8.59 -13.30
C LEU A 115 -3.33 -9.23 -14.55
N GLN A 116 -4.66 -9.41 -14.60
CA GLN A 116 -5.35 -9.98 -15.77
C GLN A 116 -5.28 -9.08 -17.00
N LEU A 117 -5.02 -7.78 -16.81
CA LEU A 117 -4.88 -6.80 -17.88
C LEU A 117 -3.45 -6.68 -18.40
N LEU A 118 -2.48 -7.38 -17.77
CA LEU A 118 -1.06 -7.27 -18.07
C LEU A 118 -0.53 -8.58 -18.66
N ASP A 119 -0.22 -8.56 -19.96
CA ASP A 119 0.36 -9.71 -20.67
C ASP A 119 1.63 -10.26 -20.00
N SER A 120 2.42 -9.38 -19.37
CA SER A 120 3.63 -9.77 -18.66
C SER A 120 3.40 -10.67 -17.44
N TYR A 121 2.16 -10.75 -16.95
CA TYR A 121 1.77 -11.57 -15.80
C TYR A 121 0.99 -12.83 -16.17
N GLU A 122 0.86 -13.16 -17.46
CA GLU A 122 0.18 -14.39 -17.89
C GLU A 122 0.81 -15.64 -17.25
N SER A 123 2.15 -15.72 -17.21
CA SER A 123 2.87 -16.83 -16.57
C SER A 123 2.63 -16.95 -15.07
N PHE A 124 2.37 -15.84 -14.38
CA PHE A 124 2.00 -15.80 -12.97
C PHE A 124 0.56 -16.29 -12.76
N LEU A 125 -0.37 -15.80 -13.58
CA LEU A 125 -1.79 -16.20 -13.53
C LEU A 125 -2.00 -17.68 -13.88
N ASN A 126 -1.10 -18.26 -14.67
CA ASN A 126 -1.13 -19.67 -15.04
C ASN A 126 -0.47 -20.61 -14.02
N GLN A 127 0.06 -20.10 -12.91
CA GLN A 127 0.54 -20.96 -11.82
C GLN A 127 -0.65 -21.68 -11.17
N GLU A 128 -0.51 -22.99 -10.94
CA GLU A 128 -1.57 -23.83 -10.37
C GLU A 128 -2.12 -23.26 -9.05
N ILE A 129 -1.24 -22.78 -8.17
CA ILE A 129 -1.64 -22.15 -6.90
C ILE A 129 -2.52 -20.91 -7.10
N ILE A 130 -2.31 -20.12 -8.17
CA ILE A 130 -3.08 -18.92 -8.47
C ILE A 130 -4.41 -19.28 -9.15
N GLN A 131 -4.40 -20.24 -10.08
CA GLN A 131 -5.62 -20.70 -10.73
C GLN A 131 -6.61 -21.33 -9.75
N ASN A 132 -6.09 -22.02 -8.72
CA ASN A 132 -6.89 -22.68 -7.70
C ASN A 132 -7.50 -21.71 -6.67
N LEU A 133 -7.13 -20.43 -6.68
CA LEU A 133 -7.75 -19.43 -5.80
C LEU A 133 -9.23 -19.26 -6.14
N GLY A 134 -10.09 -19.29 -5.12
CA GLY A 134 -11.50 -18.88 -5.23
C GLY A 134 -11.66 -17.37 -5.44
N SER A 135 -12.89 -16.93 -5.71
CA SER A 135 -13.17 -15.50 -5.93
C SER A 135 -12.74 -14.63 -4.75
N GLU A 136 -13.13 -15.01 -3.53
CA GLU A 136 -12.79 -14.25 -2.32
C GLU A 136 -11.28 -14.17 -2.07
N GLU A 137 -10.54 -15.21 -2.45
CA GLU A 137 -9.08 -15.25 -2.30
C GLU A 137 -8.40 -14.34 -3.33
N ARG A 138 -8.93 -14.29 -4.55
CA ARG A 138 -8.46 -13.39 -5.62
C ARG A 138 -8.71 -11.92 -5.25
N ASP A 139 -9.87 -11.60 -4.68
CA ASP A 139 -10.20 -10.23 -4.25
C ASP A 139 -9.25 -9.72 -3.15
N ARG A 140 -8.69 -10.64 -2.36
CA ARG A 140 -7.74 -10.35 -1.28
C ARG A 140 -6.28 -10.41 -1.72
N LEU A 141 -5.99 -10.83 -2.95
CA LEU A 141 -4.64 -10.99 -3.46
C LEU A 141 -4.03 -9.64 -3.85
N SER A 142 -2.82 -9.39 -3.39
CA SER A 142 -1.99 -8.28 -3.82
C SER A 142 -0.58 -8.72 -4.16
N VAL A 143 0.00 -8.11 -5.20
CA VAL A 143 1.37 -8.35 -5.64
C VAL A 143 2.15 -7.04 -5.56
N ILE A 144 3.24 -7.05 -4.81
CA ILE A 144 4.15 -5.91 -4.63
C ILE A 144 5.43 -6.20 -5.39
N VAL A 145 5.73 -5.39 -6.40
CA VAL A 145 6.97 -5.46 -7.17
C VAL A 145 7.93 -4.43 -6.62
N TYR A 146 9.15 -4.82 -6.29
CA TYR A 146 10.13 -3.92 -5.69
C TYR A 146 11.56 -4.27 -6.10
N THR A 147 12.44 -3.27 -6.03
CA THR A 147 13.88 -3.47 -6.18
C THR A 147 14.49 -3.87 -4.84
N THR A 148 15.21 -4.99 -4.82
CA THR A 148 15.98 -5.45 -3.64
C THR A 148 17.21 -4.58 -3.39
N GLU A 149 17.89 -4.80 -2.26
CA GLU A 149 19.18 -4.13 -1.96
C GLU A 149 20.27 -4.42 -2.99
N SER A 150 20.24 -5.58 -3.65
CA SER A 150 21.19 -5.94 -4.71
C SER A 150 20.88 -5.28 -6.06
N GLY A 151 19.78 -4.52 -6.16
CA GLY A 151 19.33 -3.91 -7.42
C GLY A 151 18.49 -4.86 -8.30
N ALA A 152 18.31 -6.11 -7.89
CA ALA A 152 17.45 -7.07 -8.61
C ALA A 152 15.97 -6.83 -8.30
N ASP A 153 15.11 -7.15 -9.26
CA ASP A 153 13.67 -7.09 -9.09
C ASP A 153 13.17 -8.32 -8.33
N ALA A 154 12.26 -8.08 -7.39
CA ALA A 154 11.61 -9.11 -6.61
C ALA A 154 10.11 -8.83 -6.49
N GLN A 155 9.37 -9.88 -6.16
CA GLN A 155 7.93 -9.82 -5.94
C GLN A 155 7.61 -10.36 -4.55
N LEU A 156 6.64 -9.73 -3.90
CA LEU A 156 6.01 -10.22 -2.69
C LEU A 156 4.51 -10.34 -2.94
N VAL A 157 3.98 -11.55 -2.73
CA VAL A 157 2.57 -11.86 -2.93
C VAL A 157 1.90 -12.05 -1.58
N LEU A 158 0.85 -11.28 -1.31
CA LEU A 158 0.13 -11.27 -0.05
C LEU A 158 -1.37 -11.46 -0.28
N MET A 159 -2.02 -12.10 0.68
CA MET A 159 -3.48 -12.14 0.79
C MET A 159 -3.91 -11.51 2.11
N GLU A 160 -4.74 -10.47 2.02
CA GLU A 160 -5.25 -9.72 3.17
C GLU A 160 -6.30 -10.51 3.96
N HIS A 161 -6.26 -10.46 5.30
CA HIS A 161 -7.26 -11.15 6.14
C HIS A 161 -8.18 -10.20 6.92
N GLU A 162 -7.73 -8.98 7.21
CA GLU A 162 -8.49 -8.03 8.04
C GLU A 162 -9.50 -7.19 7.26
N ILE A 163 -9.39 -7.21 5.93
CA ILE A 163 -10.25 -6.49 5.00
C ILE A 163 -10.81 -7.48 3.99
N GLU A 164 -12.07 -7.27 3.57
CA GLU A 164 -12.76 -8.17 2.66
C GLU A 164 -12.09 -8.21 1.28
N THR A 165 -11.55 -7.08 0.83
CA THR A 165 -10.80 -6.93 -0.42
C THR A 165 -9.44 -6.28 -0.19
N SER A 166 -8.51 -6.48 -1.12
CA SER A 166 -7.17 -5.89 -1.09
C SER A 166 -7.12 -4.43 -1.54
N ASP A 167 -8.24 -3.86 -2.00
CA ASP A 167 -8.28 -2.53 -2.63
C ASP A 167 -7.76 -1.42 -1.73
N ALA A 168 -8.15 -1.44 -0.45
CA ALA A 168 -7.70 -0.42 0.51
C ALA A 168 -6.18 -0.52 0.74
N PHE A 169 -5.65 -1.74 0.84
CA PHE A 169 -4.22 -1.99 0.97
C PHE A 169 -3.45 -1.50 -0.27
N ILE A 170 -3.89 -1.91 -1.46
CA ILE A 170 -3.30 -1.53 -2.75
C ILE A 170 -3.33 -0.01 -2.93
N THR A 171 -4.49 0.62 -2.68
CA THR A 171 -4.68 2.07 -2.82
C THR A 171 -3.74 2.83 -1.90
N VAL A 172 -3.67 2.46 -0.61
CA VAL A 172 -2.78 3.13 0.34
C VAL A 172 -1.32 2.94 -0.06
N LEU A 173 -0.89 1.72 -0.41
CA LEU A 173 0.49 1.49 -0.82
C LEU A 173 0.85 2.26 -2.08
N ARG A 174 -0.04 2.36 -3.07
CA ARG A 174 0.18 3.19 -4.27
C ARG A 174 0.35 4.66 -3.92
N ILE A 175 -0.50 5.20 -3.03
CA ILE A 175 -0.38 6.60 -2.55
C ILE A 175 0.97 6.81 -1.86
N LEU A 176 1.32 5.93 -0.91
CA LEU A 176 2.57 6.05 -0.17
C LEU A 176 3.80 5.86 -1.06
N GLN A 177 3.74 4.95 -2.04
CA GLN A 177 4.75 4.76 -3.07
C GLN A 177 4.97 6.04 -3.88
N MET A 178 3.90 6.64 -4.43
CA MET A 178 3.99 7.88 -5.21
C MET A 178 4.64 9.01 -4.39
N HIS A 179 4.27 9.13 -3.12
CA HIS A 179 4.88 10.13 -2.24
C HIS A 179 6.34 9.83 -1.87
N ALA A 180 6.72 8.56 -1.73
CA ALA A 180 8.09 8.16 -1.44
C ALA A 180 9.03 8.41 -2.64
N GLN A 181 8.51 8.26 -3.86
CA GLN A 181 9.25 8.51 -5.10
C GLN A 181 9.31 10.00 -5.47
N GLY A 182 8.26 10.77 -5.20
CA GLY A 182 8.19 12.21 -5.50
C GLY A 182 8.99 13.14 -4.59
N LYS A 183 9.71 12.61 -3.57
CA LYS A 183 10.55 13.38 -2.64
C LYS A 183 12.06 13.31 -2.99
N GLN A 184 12.42 13.12 -4.25
CA GLN A 184 13.80 13.19 -4.74
C GLN A 184 14.21 14.62 -5.10
#